data_AF-A0A661BTN4-F1
#
_entry.id   AF-A0A661BTN4-F1
#
_cell.length_a   1.000
_cell.length_b   1.000
_cell.length_c   1.000
_cell.angle_alpha   90.00
_cell.angle_beta   90.00
_cell.angle_gamma   90.00
#
_symmetry.space_group_name_H-M   'P 1'
#
loop_
_entity.id
_entity.type
_entity.pdbx_description
1 polymer ?
#
loop_
_entity_poly.entity_id
_entity_poly.type
_entity_poly.pdbx_seq_one_letter_code
_entity_poly.pdbx_strand_id
1 'polypeptide(L)'
;MIDPKKHPTLTYARNWSNDKLQQIQQQLLSLADSAPDVSIAAVSGSLGRLEGMAHSDCDLIVLVNDEAVHDPARCQKAMQAVWDVLEPLGMPLPQSFGIYVTPASHGQICDHGTLGMIADDKNIFGKRMQILLDAKPVYGEENFQILVQGLLERYAAGFLIHDQKKEWVYLLNDLIRYLRSYCAWRQFDLTNDPIDSWHMRNTKLRNSRIPMFAALIFLLGECSKEKQDKIGWLREHLQLTPMQRIENVYKLNNDDGFNILIDAYEVFMTSINSPEVRKALVDANPNSLDELRAMDIPEYNELHANSDILLKELTRFTLDRRGDWSDAFFEYLLF
;
A
#
# COMPACT_ATOMS: atom_id res chain seq x y z
N MET A 1 -19.74 -1.91 6.66
CA MET A 1 -19.78 -1.23 5.36
C MET A 1 -19.72 0.24 5.69
N ILE A 2 -18.92 1.04 4.99
CA ILE A 2 -18.83 2.49 5.24
C ILE A 2 -20.24 3.08 5.18
N ASP A 3 -20.69 3.71 6.26
CA ASP A 3 -22.01 4.35 6.34
C ASP A 3 -21.90 5.75 5.73
N PRO A 4 -22.54 6.05 4.59
CA PRO A 4 -22.39 7.34 3.91
C PRO A 4 -22.80 8.54 4.77
N LYS A 5 -23.67 8.34 5.77
CA LYS A 5 -24.10 9.42 6.66
C LYS A 5 -23.07 9.70 7.75
N LYS A 6 -22.35 8.69 8.21
CA LYS A 6 -21.31 8.82 9.25
C LYS A 6 -19.93 9.10 8.66
N HIS A 7 -19.66 8.61 7.46
CA HIS A 7 -18.36 8.64 6.79
C HIS A 7 -18.46 9.28 5.39
N PRO A 8 -18.92 10.55 5.30
CA PRO A 8 -19.14 11.21 4.02
C PRO A 8 -17.86 11.41 3.21
N THR A 9 -16.72 11.70 3.86
CA THR A 9 -15.45 11.96 3.17
C THR A 9 -14.87 10.69 2.57
N LEU A 10 -14.90 9.59 3.32
CA LEU A 10 -14.53 8.27 2.80
C LEU A 10 -15.41 7.83 1.64
N THR A 11 -16.72 8.11 1.72
CA THR A 11 -17.65 7.83 0.62
C THR A 11 -17.32 8.66 -0.62
N TYR A 12 -17.05 9.96 -0.44
CA TYR A 12 -16.60 10.83 -1.51
C TYR A 12 -15.31 10.32 -2.16
N ALA A 13 -14.29 10.02 -1.36
CA ALA A 13 -12.98 9.57 -1.84
C ALA A 13 -13.08 8.27 -2.65
N ARG A 14 -13.91 7.32 -2.19
CA ARG A 14 -14.18 6.08 -2.91
C ARG A 14 -14.81 6.33 -4.28
N ASN A 15 -15.84 7.17 -4.33
CA ASN A 15 -16.52 7.49 -5.59
C ASN A 15 -15.57 8.21 -6.56
N TRP A 16 -14.88 9.24 -6.08
CA TRP A 16 -13.88 9.97 -6.87
C TRP A 16 -12.79 9.05 -7.41
N SER A 17 -12.26 8.16 -6.58
CA SER A 17 -11.24 7.20 -6.99
C SER A 17 -11.76 6.25 -8.05
N ASN A 18 -12.96 5.67 -7.88
CA ASN A 18 -13.55 4.79 -8.88
C ASN A 18 -13.75 5.48 -10.23
N ASP A 19 -14.28 6.71 -10.23
CA ASP A 19 -14.46 7.50 -11.45
C ASP A 19 -13.10 7.77 -12.13
N LYS A 20 -12.06 8.06 -11.34
CA LYS A 20 -10.72 8.30 -11.85
C LYS A 20 -10.07 7.03 -12.40
N LEU A 21 -10.23 5.89 -11.72
CA LEU A 21 -9.73 4.59 -12.19
C LEU A 21 -10.39 4.18 -13.50
N GLN A 22 -11.70 4.42 -13.66
CA GLN A 22 -12.39 4.16 -14.93
C GLN A 22 -11.82 5.00 -16.07
N GLN A 23 -11.54 6.29 -15.83
CA GLN A 23 -10.89 7.17 -16.81
C GLN A 23 -9.48 6.67 -17.17
N ILE A 24 -8.68 6.28 -16.19
CA ILE A 24 -7.32 5.74 -16.39
C ILE A 24 -7.40 4.46 -17.24
N GLN A 25 -8.24 3.49 -16.85
CA GLN A 25 -8.44 2.24 -17.58
C GLN A 25 -8.82 2.50 -19.04
N GLN A 26 -9.77 3.42 -19.28
CA GLN A 26 -10.23 3.76 -20.62
C GLN A 26 -9.11 4.33 -21.50
N GLN A 27 -8.25 5.19 -20.95
CA GLN A 27 -7.12 5.76 -21.70
C GLN A 27 -6.09 4.67 -22.03
N LEU A 28 -5.75 3.83 -21.05
CA LEU A 28 -4.71 2.80 -21.18
C LEU A 28 -5.07 1.67 -22.17
N LEU A 29 -6.33 1.52 -22.58
CA LEU A 29 -6.71 0.54 -23.63
C LEU A 29 -5.90 0.73 -24.93
N SER A 30 -5.52 1.97 -25.25
CA SER A 30 -4.71 2.30 -26.43
C SER A 30 -3.27 1.76 -26.40
N LEU A 31 -2.78 1.30 -25.24
CA LEU A 31 -1.43 0.74 -25.10
C LEU A 31 -1.28 -0.61 -25.80
N ALA A 32 -2.37 -1.35 -25.98
CA ALA A 32 -2.33 -2.65 -26.66
C ALA A 32 -1.70 -2.55 -28.07
N ASP A 33 -1.95 -1.44 -28.77
CA ASP A 33 -1.40 -1.19 -30.10
C ASP A 33 -0.12 -0.35 -30.09
N SER A 34 -0.03 0.62 -29.17
CA SER A 34 1.05 1.63 -29.19
C SER A 34 2.29 1.25 -28.38
N ALA A 35 2.15 0.37 -27.40
CA ALA A 35 3.21 -0.03 -26.47
C ALA A 35 3.09 -1.51 -26.04
N PRO A 36 3.29 -2.48 -26.96
CA PRO A 36 3.11 -3.91 -26.70
C PRO A 36 4.07 -4.50 -25.64
N ASP A 37 5.10 -3.73 -25.27
CA ASP A 37 6.03 -4.10 -24.20
C ASP A 37 5.45 -3.90 -22.80
N VAL A 38 4.42 -3.07 -22.63
CA VAL A 38 3.73 -2.87 -21.36
C VAL A 38 2.83 -4.08 -21.10
N SER A 39 3.09 -4.82 -20.02
CA SER A 39 2.31 -6.00 -19.66
C SER A 39 1.23 -5.68 -18.63
N ILE A 40 1.54 -4.78 -17.68
CA ILE A 40 0.67 -4.39 -16.57
C ILE A 40 0.91 -2.91 -16.25
N ALA A 41 -0.17 -2.19 -15.96
CA ALA A 41 -0.10 -0.94 -15.19
C ALA A 41 -1.05 -1.06 -13.99
N ALA A 42 -0.54 -0.82 -12.79
CA ALA A 42 -1.31 -0.90 -11.56
C ALA A 42 -1.13 0.38 -10.75
N VAL A 43 -2.24 1.01 -10.37
CA VAL A 43 -2.19 2.14 -9.44
C VAL A 43 -1.82 1.64 -8.05
N SER A 44 -1.15 2.48 -7.26
CA SER A 44 -0.96 2.29 -5.82
C SER A 44 -1.33 3.60 -5.11
N GLY A 45 -0.90 3.79 -3.87
CA GLY A 45 -1.14 5.03 -3.15
C GLY A 45 -2.63 5.24 -2.86
N SER A 46 -3.03 6.50 -2.79
CA SER A 46 -4.43 6.84 -2.46
C SER A 46 -5.41 6.28 -3.49
N LEU A 47 -5.06 6.25 -4.78
CA LEU A 47 -5.88 5.66 -5.83
C LEU A 47 -6.08 4.15 -5.63
N GLY A 48 -5.00 3.40 -5.37
CA GLY A 48 -5.08 1.96 -5.10
C GLY A 48 -5.94 1.61 -3.88
N ARG A 49 -5.91 2.47 -2.84
CA ARG A 49 -6.73 2.30 -1.63
C ARG A 49 -8.18 2.78 -1.75
N LEU A 50 -8.55 3.43 -2.87
CA LEU A 50 -9.82 4.15 -3.06
C LEU A 50 -10.02 5.29 -2.06
N GLU A 51 -8.93 5.99 -1.76
CA GLU A 51 -8.81 7.12 -0.85
C GLU A 51 -8.36 8.40 -1.57
N GLY A 52 -8.32 8.36 -2.90
CA GLY A 52 -7.93 9.49 -3.73
C GLY A 52 -8.93 10.64 -3.68
N MET A 53 -8.42 11.85 -3.83
CA MET A 53 -9.19 13.10 -3.94
C MET A 53 -8.52 14.02 -4.97
N ALA A 54 -9.09 15.20 -5.22
CA ALA A 54 -8.63 16.11 -6.28
C ALA A 54 -7.14 16.48 -6.26
N HIS A 55 -6.48 16.42 -5.10
CA HIS A 55 -5.05 16.72 -4.94
C HIS A 55 -4.14 15.47 -4.97
N SER A 56 -4.70 14.28 -5.16
CA SER A 56 -3.93 13.03 -5.20
C SER A 56 -3.12 12.91 -6.49
N ASP A 57 -1.90 12.40 -6.36
CA ASP A 57 -1.04 11.99 -7.46
C ASP A 57 -1.44 10.62 -8.02
N CYS A 58 -0.88 10.30 -9.18
CA CYS A 58 -1.01 8.99 -9.79
C CYS A 58 0.25 8.15 -9.54
N ASP A 59 0.28 7.47 -8.41
CA ASP A 59 1.27 6.43 -8.13
C ASP A 59 1.01 5.21 -9.02
N LEU A 60 1.92 4.91 -9.95
CA LEU A 60 1.73 3.85 -10.95
C LEU A 60 2.92 2.89 -11.00
N ILE A 61 2.65 1.61 -10.76
CA ILE A 61 3.58 0.51 -11.00
C ILE A 61 3.37 0.02 -12.43
N VAL A 62 4.41 0.15 -13.25
CA VAL A 62 4.42 -0.35 -14.63
C VAL A 62 5.31 -1.58 -14.71
N LEU A 63 4.78 -2.67 -15.26
CA LEU A 63 5.58 -3.81 -15.65
C LEU A 63 5.65 -3.90 -17.18
N VAL A 64 6.83 -4.29 -17.64
CA VAL A 64 7.10 -4.65 -19.02
C VAL A 64 7.33 -6.16 -19.17
N ASN A 65 7.31 -6.65 -20.40
CA ASN A 65 7.68 -8.02 -20.73
C ASN A 65 9.12 -8.33 -20.28
N ASP A 66 9.40 -9.58 -19.88
CA ASP A 66 10.72 -10.00 -19.38
C ASP A 66 11.86 -9.74 -20.37
N GLU A 67 11.60 -9.84 -21.68
CA GLU A 67 12.60 -9.50 -22.70
C GLU A 67 12.89 -8.00 -22.77
N ALA A 68 11.88 -7.16 -22.55
CA ALA A 68 12.00 -5.71 -22.68
C ALA A 68 12.75 -5.08 -21.50
N VAL A 69 12.69 -5.70 -20.31
CA VAL A 69 13.30 -5.15 -19.09
C VAL A 69 14.83 -5.05 -19.15
N HIS A 70 15.45 -5.82 -20.03
CA HIS A 70 16.89 -5.83 -20.27
C HIS A 70 17.34 -4.78 -21.30
N ASP A 71 16.40 -4.06 -21.93
CA ASP A 71 16.67 -2.99 -22.89
C ASP A 71 16.17 -1.64 -22.33
N PRO A 72 17.07 -0.74 -21.91
CA PRO A 72 16.71 0.57 -21.38
C PRO A 72 15.87 1.43 -22.33
N ALA A 73 16.08 1.32 -23.65
CA ALA A 73 15.33 2.11 -24.63
C ALA A 73 13.88 1.62 -24.74
N ARG A 74 13.65 0.30 -24.70
CA ARG A 74 12.30 -0.28 -24.64
C ARG A 74 11.59 0.09 -23.35
N CYS A 75 12.29 0.02 -22.21
CA CYS A 75 11.77 0.45 -20.91
C CYS A 75 11.34 1.92 -20.91
N GLN A 76 12.21 2.82 -21.43
CA GLN A 76 11.90 4.24 -21.52
C GLN A 76 10.70 4.50 -22.43
N LYS A 77 10.63 3.84 -23.59
CA LYS A 77 9.51 3.97 -24.52
C LYS A 77 8.20 3.49 -23.89
N ALA A 78 8.21 2.37 -23.19
CA ALA A 78 7.06 1.83 -22.49
C ALA A 78 6.54 2.79 -21.40
N MET A 79 7.45 3.30 -20.56
CA MET A 79 7.10 4.30 -19.55
C MET A 79 6.54 5.59 -20.16
N GLN A 80 7.18 6.09 -21.23
CA GLN A 80 6.73 7.31 -21.91
C GLN A 80 5.32 7.12 -22.49
N ALA A 81 5.06 6.00 -23.17
CA ALA A 81 3.75 5.72 -23.75
C ALA A 81 2.64 5.66 -22.68
N VAL A 82 2.91 5.08 -21.52
CA VAL A 82 1.96 5.08 -20.39
C VAL A 82 1.64 6.50 -19.95
N TRP A 83 2.66 7.34 -19.75
CA TRP A 83 2.45 8.72 -19.28
C TRP A 83 1.83 9.64 -20.34
N ASP A 84 2.19 9.49 -21.60
CA ASP A 84 1.59 10.24 -22.72
C ASP A 84 0.07 9.99 -22.80
N VAL A 85 -0.36 8.75 -22.59
CA VAL A 85 -1.77 8.36 -22.60
C VAL A 85 -2.52 8.90 -21.38
N LEU A 86 -1.84 9.10 -20.26
CA LEU A 86 -2.43 9.64 -19.03
C LEU A 86 -2.35 11.16 -18.91
N GLU A 87 -1.50 11.83 -19.68
CA GLU A 87 -1.34 13.30 -19.68
C GLU A 87 -2.67 14.05 -19.78
N PRO A 88 -3.63 13.67 -20.66
CA PRO A 88 -4.90 14.38 -20.79
C PRO A 88 -5.78 14.35 -19.54
N LEU A 89 -5.51 13.44 -18.59
CA LEU A 89 -6.25 13.37 -17.32
C LEU A 89 -5.79 14.43 -16.32
N GLY A 90 -4.68 15.13 -16.58
CA GLY A 90 -4.20 16.26 -15.79
C GLY A 90 -3.84 15.92 -14.34
N MET A 91 -3.51 14.66 -14.06
CA MET A 91 -3.13 14.23 -12.71
C MET A 91 -1.71 14.67 -12.37
N PRO A 92 -1.43 15.00 -11.09
CA PRO A 92 -0.06 15.17 -10.64
C PRO A 92 0.77 13.91 -10.91
N LEU A 93 1.96 14.10 -11.48
CA LEU A 93 2.93 13.04 -11.68
C LEU A 93 3.47 12.54 -10.34
N PRO A 94 3.84 11.26 -10.23
CA PRO A 94 4.51 10.76 -9.04
C PRO A 94 5.88 11.45 -8.87
N GLN A 95 6.45 11.32 -7.67
CA GLN A 95 7.80 11.81 -7.41
C GLN A 95 8.81 11.26 -8.44
N SER A 96 9.78 12.08 -8.82
CA SER A 96 10.83 11.73 -9.80
C SER A 96 11.87 10.74 -9.27
N PHE A 97 11.62 10.14 -8.11
CA PHE A 97 12.43 9.11 -7.47
C PHE A 97 11.55 8.02 -6.86
N GLY A 98 12.17 6.94 -6.39
CA GLY A 98 11.48 5.85 -5.72
C GLY A 98 11.05 4.75 -6.70
N ILE A 99 10.00 4.01 -6.34
CA ILE A 99 9.71 2.74 -7.00
C ILE A 99 8.95 2.90 -8.32
N TYR A 100 8.29 4.03 -8.58
CA TYR A 100 7.43 4.22 -9.75
C TYR A 100 8.18 4.72 -10.99
N VAL A 101 9.45 5.13 -10.84
CA VAL A 101 10.22 5.77 -11.92
C VAL A 101 10.86 4.81 -12.91
N THR A 102 10.94 3.53 -12.53
CA THR A 102 11.51 2.47 -13.36
C THR A 102 10.51 1.33 -13.49
N PRO A 103 10.32 0.79 -14.70
CA PRO A 103 9.50 -0.39 -14.86
C PRO A 103 10.21 -1.61 -14.24
N ALA A 104 9.45 -2.66 -13.99
CA ALA A 104 9.97 -3.98 -13.64
C ALA A 104 9.40 -5.03 -14.59
N SER A 105 9.78 -6.28 -14.44
CA SER A 105 9.14 -7.40 -15.15
C SER A 105 8.55 -8.43 -14.20
N HIS A 106 7.72 -9.32 -14.73
CA HIS A 106 7.17 -10.44 -13.95
C HIS A 106 8.29 -11.30 -13.35
N GLY A 107 9.30 -11.67 -14.16
CA GLY A 107 10.45 -12.44 -13.71
C GLY A 107 11.23 -11.77 -12.57
N GLN A 108 11.44 -10.45 -12.63
CA GLN A 108 12.10 -9.72 -11.54
C GLN A 108 11.27 -9.73 -10.25
N ILE A 109 9.96 -9.47 -10.33
CA ILE A 109 9.08 -9.43 -9.16
C ILE A 109 8.95 -10.81 -8.51
N CYS A 110 8.90 -11.88 -9.31
CA CYS A 110 8.71 -13.24 -8.83
C CYS A 110 10.03 -14.01 -8.58
N ASP A 111 11.20 -13.39 -8.77
CA ASP A 111 12.50 -14.07 -8.65
C ASP A 111 12.75 -14.68 -7.25
N HIS A 112 12.84 -16.01 -7.18
CA HIS A 112 13.15 -16.77 -5.96
C HIS A 112 14.60 -16.59 -5.49
N GLY A 113 15.53 -16.26 -6.40
CA GLY A 113 16.95 -16.09 -6.09
C GLY A 113 17.25 -14.95 -5.11
N THR A 114 16.30 -14.01 -4.96
CA THR A 114 16.40 -12.86 -4.05
C THR A 114 15.73 -13.08 -2.69
N LEU A 115 15.09 -14.24 -2.46
CA LEU A 115 14.31 -14.47 -1.23
C LEU A 115 15.22 -14.48 0.01
N GLY A 116 14.92 -13.60 0.98
CA GLY A 116 15.69 -13.46 2.21
C GLY A 116 17.04 -12.73 2.05
N MET A 117 17.37 -12.22 0.86
CA MET A 117 18.60 -11.44 0.68
C MET A 117 18.52 -10.10 1.40
N ILE A 118 19.58 -9.78 2.16
CA ILE A 118 19.70 -8.46 2.82
C ILE A 118 19.83 -7.34 1.77
N ALA A 119 20.62 -7.57 0.73
CA ALA A 119 20.90 -6.62 -0.35
C ALA A 119 20.05 -6.89 -1.60
N ASP A 120 18.75 -7.16 -1.42
CA ASP A 120 17.77 -7.19 -2.49
C ASP A 120 17.63 -5.79 -3.13
N ASP A 121 17.25 -5.72 -4.42
CA ASP A 121 17.07 -4.43 -5.09
C ASP A 121 15.91 -3.68 -4.43
N LYS A 122 16.19 -2.49 -3.90
CA LYS A 122 15.23 -1.69 -3.14
C LYS A 122 13.96 -1.34 -3.94
N ASN A 123 14.08 -1.13 -5.25
CA ASN A 123 12.95 -0.74 -6.08
C ASN A 123 12.07 -1.95 -6.39
N ILE A 124 12.67 -3.10 -6.69
CA ILE A 124 11.93 -4.36 -6.89
C ILE A 124 11.29 -4.81 -5.58
N PHE A 125 12.02 -4.77 -4.46
CA PHE A 125 11.49 -5.11 -3.15
C PHE A 125 10.31 -4.21 -2.75
N GLY A 126 10.44 -2.88 -2.94
CA GLY A 126 9.35 -1.95 -2.69
C GLY A 126 8.13 -2.17 -3.58
N LYS A 127 8.32 -2.52 -4.86
CA LYS A 127 7.21 -2.89 -5.77
C LYS A 127 6.49 -4.16 -5.31
N ARG A 128 7.22 -5.22 -4.93
CA ARG A 128 6.62 -6.44 -4.35
C ARG A 128 5.73 -6.12 -3.17
N MET A 129 6.23 -5.29 -2.25
CA MET A 129 5.47 -4.89 -1.07
C MET A 129 4.22 -4.11 -1.44
N GLN A 130 4.32 -3.13 -2.33
CA GLN A 130 3.13 -2.36 -2.75
C GLN A 130 2.10 -3.18 -3.52
N ILE A 131 2.53 -4.13 -4.36
CA ILE A 131 1.63 -5.07 -5.03
C ILE A 131 0.76 -5.80 -4.00
N LEU A 132 1.36 -6.23 -2.88
CA LEU A 132 0.64 -6.93 -1.81
C LEU A 132 -0.14 -5.98 -0.89
N LEU A 133 0.28 -4.73 -0.74
CA LEU A 133 -0.32 -3.80 0.21
C LEU A 133 -1.54 -3.10 -0.36
N ASP A 134 -1.44 -2.43 -1.50
CA ASP A 134 -2.51 -1.54 -1.98
C ASP A 134 -2.59 -1.36 -3.49
N ALA A 135 -1.84 -2.12 -4.29
CA ALA A 135 -1.89 -1.98 -5.74
C ALA A 135 -3.22 -2.48 -6.33
N LYS A 136 -3.69 -1.80 -7.38
CA LYS A 136 -4.86 -2.21 -8.15
C LYS A 136 -4.60 -2.09 -9.65
N PRO A 137 -4.81 -3.15 -10.44
CA PRO A 137 -4.60 -3.12 -11.88
C PRO A 137 -5.55 -2.13 -12.56
N VAL A 138 -4.99 -1.35 -13.49
CA VAL A 138 -5.70 -0.47 -14.41
C VAL A 138 -5.40 -0.79 -15.88
N TYR A 139 -4.45 -1.70 -16.12
CA TYR A 139 -4.16 -2.31 -17.40
C TYR A 139 -3.55 -3.70 -17.17
N GLY A 140 -3.90 -4.68 -18.01
CA GLY A 140 -3.35 -6.03 -17.90
C GLY A 140 -3.85 -6.82 -16.68
N GLU A 141 -5.15 -6.74 -16.37
CA GLU A 141 -5.78 -7.42 -15.22
C GLU A 141 -5.37 -8.89 -15.08
N GLU A 142 -5.50 -9.68 -16.16
CA GLU A 142 -5.17 -11.10 -16.14
C GLU A 142 -3.69 -11.34 -15.80
N ASN A 143 -2.79 -10.57 -16.41
CA ASN A 143 -1.36 -10.62 -16.11
C ASN A 143 -1.07 -10.21 -14.67
N PHE A 144 -1.81 -9.25 -14.11
CA PHE A 144 -1.67 -8.85 -12.70
C PHE A 144 -2.12 -9.97 -11.75
N GLN A 145 -3.19 -10.69 -12.06
CA GLN A 145 -3.62 -11.84 -11.25
C GLN A 145 -2.58 -12.98 -11.30
N ILE A 146 -1.97 -13.23 -12.46
CA ILE A 146 -0.85 -14.17 -12.60
C ILE A 146 0.36 -13.70 -11.79
N LEU A 147 0.68 -12.39 -11.82
CA LEU A 147 1.76 -11.80 -11.03
C LEU A 147 1.55 -11.98 -9.53
N VAL A 148 0.34 -11.69 -9.04
CA VAL A 148 0.00 -11.88 -7.61
C VAL A 148 0.12 -13.35 -7.22
N GLN A 149 -0.35 -14.27 -8.07
CA GLN A 149 -0.18 -15.72 -7.85
C GLN A 149 1.31 -16.09 -7.74
N GLY A 150 2.13 -15.68 -8.71
CA GLY A 150 3.57 -15.96 -8.72
C GLY A 150 4.30 -15.35 -7.52
N LEU A 151 3.90 -14.15 -7.09
CA LEU A 151 4.48 -13.50 -5.91
C LEU A 151 4.11 -14.22 -4.61
N LEU A 152 2.88 -14.72 -4.49
CA LEU A 152 2.48 -15.54 -3.35
C LEU A 152 3.19 -16.90 -3.34
N GLU A 153 3.32 -17.55 -4.50
CA GLU A 153 4.09 -18.80 -4.64
C GLU A 153 5.56 -18.60 -4.27
N ARG A 154 6.15 -17.46 -4.67
CA ARG A 154 7.50 -17.07 -4.25
C ARG A 154 7.63 -17.03 -2.74
N TYR A 155 6.71 -16.38 -2.04
CA TYR A 155 6.73 -16.30 -0.57
C TYR A 155 6.35 -17.60 0.14
N ALA A 156 5.62 -18.48 -0.55
CA ALA A 156 5.26 -19.81 -0.07
C ALA A 156 6.39 -20.85 -0.28
N ALA A 157 7.41 -20.51 -1.08
CA ALA A 157 8.44 -21.41 -1.54
C ALA A 157 9.15 -22.17 -0.40
N GLY A 158 9.38 -23.46 -0.62
CA GLY A 158 10.19 -24.33 0.24
C GLY A 158 9.53 -24.83 1.52
N PHE A 159 8.42 -24.24 1.98
CA PHE A 159 7.76 -24.66 3.22
C PHE A 159 6.25 -24.73 3.10
N LEU A 160 5.59 -23.61 2.78
CA LEU A 160 4.13 -23.54 2.73
C LEU A 160 3.55 -24.37 1.59
N ILE A 161 4.22 -24.38 0.43
CA ILE A 161 3.83 -25.22 -0.72
C ILE A 161 3.89 -26.72 -0.37
N HIS A 162 4.78 -27.14 0.52
CA HIS A 162 4.95 -28.55 0.90
C HIS A 162 4.10 -28.95 2.11
N ASP A 163 3.81 -28.00 2.99
CA ASP A 163 2.97 -28.20 4.17
C ASP A 163 2.14 -26.94 4.44
N GLN A 164 0.88 -26.99 4.01
CA GLN A 164 -0.08 -25.89 4.19
C GLN A 164 -0.46 -25.63 5.66
N LYS A 165 -0.01 -26.48 6.59
CA LYS A 165 -0.14 -26.20 8.03
C LYS A 165 0.89 -25.18 8.52
N LYS A 166 1.95 -24.91 7.74
CA LYS A 166 2.96 -23.88 8.03
C LYS A 166 2.39 -22.48 7.83
N GLU A 167 3.05 -21.48 8.40
CA GLU A 167 2.65 -20.08 8.29
C GLU A 167 3.43 -19.32 7.20
N TRP A 168 2.93 -18.14 6.85
CA TRP A 168 3.53 -17.21 5.89
C TRP A 168 4.80 -16.53 6.41
N VAL A 169 5.73 -17.30 6.96
CA VAL A 169 6.90 -16.81 7.71
C VAL A 169 7.73 -15.81 6.90
N TYR A 170 8.07 -16.14 5.65
CA TYR A 170 8.90 -15.25 4.84
C TYR A 170 8.21 -13.96 4.44
N LEU A 171 6.91 -14.05 4.10
CA LEU A 171 6.13 -12.86 3.77
C LEU A 171 5.98 -11.96 5.01
N LEU A 172 5.71 -12.54 6.18
CA LEU A 172 5.59 -11.80 7.43
C LEU A 172 6.92 -11.11 7.79
N ASN A 173 8.05 -11.81 7.67
CA ASN A 173 9.37 -11.26 7.94
C ASN A 173 9.72 -10.11 6.98
N ASP A 174 9.48 -10.28 5.67
CA ASP A 174 9.72 -9.21 4.69
C ASP A 174 8.78 -8.02 4.89
N LEU A 175 7.52 -8.27 5.23
CA LEU A 175 6.55 -7.23 5.54
C LEU A 175 6.98 -6.39 6.75
N ILE A 176 7.40 -7.04 7.84
CA ILE A 176 7.90 -6.38 9.05
C ILE A 176 9.21 -5.64 8.74
N ARG A 177 10.12 -6.27 8.00
CA ARG A 177 11.38 -5.64 7.56
C ARG A 177 11.10 -4.36 6.78
N TYR A 178 10.18 -4.40 5.83
CA TYR A 178 9.78 -3.24 5.04
C TYR A 178 9.14 -2.16 5.91
N LEU A 179 8.16 -2.52 6.76
CA LEU A 179 7.51 -1.60 7.69
C LEU A 179 8.52 -0.89 8.60
N ARG A 180 9.41 -1.62 9.26
CA ARG A 180 10.37 -1.05 10.21
C ARG A 180 11.38 -0.16 9.50
N SER A 181 11.85 -0.56 8.32
CA SER A 181 12.73 0.26 7.48
C SER A 181 12.03 1.55 7.04
N TYR A 182 10.76 1.46 6.65
CA TYR A 182 9.95 2.61 6.24
C TYR A 182 9.72 3.59 7.40
N CYS A 183 9.34 3.09 8.58
CA CYS A 183 9.16 3.92 9.77
C CYS A 183 10.47 4.61 10.19
N ALA A 184 11.58 3.88 10.22
CA ALA A 184 12.89 4.44 10.55
C ALA A 184 13.31 5.52 9.55
N TRP A 185 13.13 5.28 8.25
CA TRP A 185 13.40 6.28 7.22
C TRP A 185 12.56 7.54 7.42
N ARG A 186 11.24 7.40 7.56
CA ARG A 186 10.33 8.55 7.75
C ARG A 186 10.58 9.33 9.03
N GLN A 187 11.11 8.69 10.08
CA GLN A 187 11.49 9.37 11.32
C GLN A 187 12.59 10.42 11.09
N PHE A 188 13.53 10.16 10.18
CA PHE A 188 14.71 11.00 9.95
C PHE A 188 14.70 11.75 8.60
N ASP A 189 13.65 11.58 7.80
CA ASP A 189 13.48 12.26 6.53
C ASP A 189 13.02 13.72 6.72
N LEU A 190 14.00 14.59 6.97
CA LEU A 190 13.83 16.05 7.07
C LEU A 190 14.00 16.76 5.71
N THR A 191 13.86 16.03 4.61
CA THR A 191 14.02 16.60 3.27
C THR A 191 13.02 17.74 3.05
N ASN A 192 13.51 18.84 2.48
CA ASN A 192 12.70 20.01 2.19
C ASN A 192 11.95 19.86 0.86
N ASP A 193 10.74 19.29 0.92
CA ASP A 193 9.83 19.13 -0.21
C ASP A 193 8.67 20.14 -0.06
N PRO A 194 8.37 20.95 -1.09
CA PRO A 194 7.40 22.04 -1.03
C PRO A 194 5.94 21.57 -0.92
N ILE A 195 5.66 20.28 -1.10
CA ILE A 195 4.31 19.70 -1.05
C ILE A 195 4.19 18.56 -0.02
N ASP A 196 5.31 18.12 0.57
CA ASP A 196 5.36 17.03 1.53
C ASP A 196 6.40 17.34 2.61
N SER A 197 6.00 17.96 3.72
CA SER A 197 6.90 18.19 4.87
C SER A 197 7.07 16.93 5.73
N TRP A 198 7.95 16.99 6.73
CA TRP A 198 8.04 15.94 7.75
C TRP A 198 6.68 15.70 8.45
N HIS A 199 5.97 16.76 8.85
CA HIS A 199 4.66 16.62 9.53
C HIS A 199 3.61 15.99 8.61
N MET A 200 3.59 16.37 7.33
CA MET A 200 2.71 15.75 6.33
C MET A 200 3.03 14.25 6.16
N ARG A 201 4.31 13.90 6.00
CA ARG A 201 4.76 12.51 5.89
C ARG A 201 4.42 11.69 7.12
N ASN A 202 4.67 12.22 8.31
CA ASN A 202 4.42 11.51 9.56
C ASN A 202 2.92 11.30 9.81
N THR A 203 2.11 12.32 9.54
CA THR A 203 0.64 12.22 9.56
C THR A 203 0.15 11.10 8.65
N LYS A 204 0.60 11.05 7.38
CA LYS A 204 0.26 9.98 6.44
C LYS A 204 0.75 8.61 6.91
N LEU A 205 1.97 8.53 7.47
CA LEU A 205 2.55 7.30 8.00
C LEU A 205 1.65 6.69 9.07
N ARG A 206 1.32 7.45 10.11
CA ARG A 206 0.56 6.94 11.26
C ARG A 206 -0.89 6.66 10.92
N ASN A 207 -1.52 7.54 10.15
CA ASN A 207 -2.97 7.44 9.92
C ASN A 207 -3.36 6.56 8.73
N SER A 208 -2.52 6.39 7.71
CA SER A 208 -2.87 5.62 6.50
C SER A 208 -1.92 4.45 6.24
N ARG A 209 -0.61 4.67 6.38
CA ARG A 209 0.36 3.63 5.99
C ARG A 209 0.46 2.51 7.01
N ILE A 210 0.51 2.81 8.32
CA ILE A 210 0.49 1.74 9.34
C ILE A 210 -0.81 0.92 9.26
N PRO A 211 -2.01 1.50 9.15
CA PRO A 211 -3.23 0.71 8.89
C PRO A 211 -3.14 -0.16 7.63
N MET A 212 -2.54 0.34 6.55
CA MET A 212 -2.30 -0.46 5.34
C MET A 212 -1.40 -1.68 5.60
N PHE A 213 -0.34 -1.54 6.39
CA PHE A 213 0.47 -2.67 6.83
C PHE A 213 -0.31 -3.62 7.73
N ALA A 214 -1.07 -3.07 8.69
CA ALA A 214 -1.90 -3.85 9.60
C ALA A 214 -2.94 -4.69 8.83
N ALA A 215 -3.50 -4.17 7.74
CA ALA A 215 -4.42 -4.89 6.88
C ALA A 215 -3.83 -6.20 6.36
N LEU A 216 -2.57 -6.19 5.87
CA LEU A 216 -1.92 -7.42 5.41
C LEU A 216 -1.52 -8.31 6.60
N ILE A 217 -1.03 -7.75 7.71
CA ILE A 217 -0.74 -8.52 8.93
C ILE A 217 -2.00 -9.27 9.41
N PHE A 218 -3.17 -8.63 9.36
CA PHE A 218 -4.44 -9.22 9.79
C PHE A 218 -4.87 -10.34 8.86
N LEU A 219 -4.68 -10.19 7.54
CA LEU A 219 -4.90 -11.30 6.61
C LEU A 219 -3.95 -12.47 6.91
N LEU A 220 -2.68 -12.22 7.20
CA LEU A 220 -1.73 -13.30 7.52
C LEU A 220 -2.08 -14.00 8.84
N GLY A 221 -2.50 -13.24 9.85
CA GLY A 221 -3.01 -13.77 11.12
C GLY A 221 -4.24 -14.64 10.91
N GLU A 222 -5.25 -14.14 10.19
CA GLU A 222 -6.48 -14.88 9.92
C GLU A 222 -6.23 -16.10 9.03
N CYS A 223 -5.36 -15.97 8.02
CA CYS A 223 -4.93 -17.08 7.16
C CYS A 223 -4.24 -18.20 7.94
N SER A 224 -3.74 -17.95 9.16
CA SER A 224 -3.19 -19.01 10.00
C SER A 224 -4.22 -20.07 10.42
N LYS A 225 -5.52 -19.73 10.36
CA LYS A 225 -6.64 -20.65 10.62
C LYS A 225 -6.98 -21.52 9.40
N GLU A 226 -6.64 -21.08 8.19
CA GLU A 226 -6.81 -21.85 6.96
C GLU A 226 -5.78 -23.00 6.89
N LYS A 227 -6.16 -24.17 6.38
CA LYS A 227 -5.28 -25.37 6.35
C LYS A 227 -5.30 -26.12 5.01
N GLN A 228 -6.11 -25.70 4.03
CA GLN A 228 -6.34 -26.38 2.74
C GLN A 228 -5.89 -25.57 1.52
N ASP A 229 -6.07 -24.24 1.53
CA ASP A 229 -5.62 -23.41 0.42
C ASP A 229 -5.24 -22.01 0.89
N LYS A 230 -4.14 -21.91 1.63
CA LYS A 230 -3.64 -20.62 2.12
C LYS A 230 -3.29 -19.64 1.00
N ILE A 231 -2.79 -20.14 -0.14
CA ILE A 231 -2.43 -19.29 -1.29
C ILE A 231 -3.68 -18.73 -1.94
N GLY A 232 -4.65 -19.57 -2.28
CA GLY A 232 -5.93 -19.14 -2.85
C GLY A 232 -6.70 -18.21 -1.90
N TRP A 233 -6.75 -18.55 -0.61
CA TRP A 233 -7.37 -17.71 0.42
C TRP A 233 -6.74 -16.32 0.45
N LEU A 234 -5.40 -16.22 0.53
CA LEU A 234 -4.74 -14.91 0.61
C LEU A 234 -4.92 -14.13 -0.69
N ARG A 235 -4.84 -14.78 -1.86
CA ARG A 235 -5.05 -14.17 -3.18
C ARG A 235 -6.44 -13.54 -3.31
N GLU A 236 -7.49 -14.22 -2.84
CA GLU A 236 -8.85 -13.70 -2.85
C GLU A 236 -8.96 -12.43 -1.99
N HIS A 237 -8.37 -12.46 -0.79
CA HIS A 237 -8.44 -11.34 0.14
C HIS A 237 -7.57 -10.14 -0.28
N LEU A 238 -6.52 -10.36 -1.09
CA LEU A 238 -5.70 -9.28 -1.63
C LEU A 238 -6.44 -8.40 -2.65
N GLN A 239 -7.57 -8.85 -3.22
CA GLN A 239 -8.42 -8.03 -4.10
C GLN A 239 -9.13 -6.88 -3.36
N LEU A 240 -9.26 -6.99 -2.04
CA LEU A 240 -9.85 -5.97 -1.18
C LEU A 240 -8.85 -4.83 -0.96
N THR A 241 -9.35 -3.59 -0.85
CA THR A 241 -8.51 -2.47 -0.39
C THR A 241 -8.06 -2.70 1.06
N PRO A 242 -6.99 -2.05 1.54
CA PRO A 242 -6.52 -2.25 2.91
C PRO A 242 -7.60 -2.08 3.98
N MET A 243 -8.44 -1.04 3.86
CA MET A 243 -9.53 -0.82 4.80
C MET A 243 -10.61 -1.92 4.73
N GLN A 244 -10.89 -2.44 3.53
CA GLN A 244 -11.81 -3.56 3.34
C GLN A 244 -11.25 -4.87 3.92
N ARG A 245 -9.93 -5.10 3.84
CA ARG A 245 -9.27 -6.26 4.48
C ARG A 245 -9.42 -6.21 5.99
N ILE A 246 -9.17 -5.04 6.60
CA ILE A 246 -9.39 -4.83 8.04
C ILE A 246 -10.86 -5.10 8.39
N GLU A 247 -11.80 -4.46 7.69
CA GLU A 247 -13.24 -4.67 7.92
C GLU A 247 -13.63 -6.15 7.85
N ASN A 248 -13.12 -6.86 6.85
CA ASN A 248 -13.41 -8.27 6.65
C ASN A 248 -12.92 -9.13 7.83
N VAL A 249 -11.68 -8.92 8.30
CA VAL A 249 -11.12 -9.70 9.42
C VAL A 249 -11.84 -9.39 10.73
N TYR A 250 -12.25 -8.14 10.99
CA TYR A 250 -13.10 -7.83 12.15
C TYR A 250 -14.45 -8.57 12.09
N LYS A 251 -15.10 -8.60 10.92
CA LYS A 251 -16.36 -9.34 10.73
C LYS A 251 -16.20 -10.84 10.94
N LEU A 252 -15.14 -11.45 10.41
CA LEU A 252 -14.85 -12.88 10.61
C LEU A 252 -14.70 -13.24 12.10
N ASN A 253 -14.31 -12.27 12.91
CA ASN A 253 -14.10 -12.42 14.35
C ASN A 253 -15.26 -11.85 15.20
N ASN A 254 -16.36 -11.41 14.58
CA ASN A 254 -17.51 -10.78 15.26
C ASN A 254 -17.11 -9.62 16.20
N ASP A 255 -16.16 -8.81 15.78
CA ASP A 255 -15.59 -7.72 16.58
C ASP A 255 -16.10 -6.36 16.05
N ASP A 256 -16.85 -5.63 16.86
CA ASP A 256 -17.42 -4.33 16.50
C ASP A 256 -16.42 -3.16 16.63
N GLY A 257 -15.19 -3.44 17.09
CA GLY A 257 -14.12 -2.45 17.24
C GLY A 257 -13.72 -1.78 15.92
N PHE A 258 -14.09 -2.37 14.77
CA PHE A 258 -13.91 -1.74 13.46
C PHE A 258 -14.57 -0.35 13.38
N ASN A 259 -15.68 -0.13 14.10
CA ASN A 259 -16.36 1.16 14.14
C ASN A 259 -15.46 2.26 14.72
N ILE A 260 -14.68 1.94 15.76
CA ILE A 260 -13.70 2.88 16.35
C ILE A 260 -12.64 3.25 15.31
N LEU A 261 -12.15 2.25 14.58
CA LEU A 261 -11.11 2.44 13.57
C LEU A 261 -11.61 3.30 12.40
N ILE A 262 -12.77 2.96 11.83
CA ILE A 262 -13.30 3.68 10.65
C ILE A 262 -13.73 5.12 11.00
N ASP A 263 -14.24 5.36 12.22
CA ASP A 263 -14.58 6.70 12.70
C ASP A 263 -13.31 7.58 12.81
N ALA A 264 -12.24 7.06 13.41
CA ALA A 264 -10.95 7.77 13.48
C ALA A 264 -10.31 7.96 12.08
N TYR A 265 -10.52 7.00 11.17
CA TYR A 265 -10.03 7.10 9.81
C TYR A 265 -10.77 8.18 9.01
N GLU A 266 -12.09 8.32 9.20
CA GLU A 266 -12.90 9.40 8.62
C GLU A 266 -12.42 10.79 9.09
N VAL A 267 -12.08 10.94 10.38
CA VAL A 267 -11.50 12.18 10.91
C VAL A 267 -10.21 12.52 10.17
N PHE A 268 -9.29 11.56 10.04
CA PHE A 268 -8.06 11.76 9.28
C PHE A 268 -8.34 12.17 7.83
N MET A 269 -9.23 11.45 7.13
CA MET A 269 -9.56 11.72 5.73
C MET A 269 -10.19 13.10 5.55
N THR A 270 -11.04 13.52 6.49
CA THR A 270 -11.64 14.85 6.50
C THR A 270 -10.58 15.92 6.68
N SER A 271 -9.70 15.77 7.68
CA SER A 271 -8.64 16.74 7.96
C SER A 271 -7.63 16.85 6.81
N ILE A 272 -7.18 15.73 6.23
CA ILE A 272 -6.16 15.77 5.16
C ILE A 272 -6.71 16.32 3.83
N ASN A 273 -8.04 16.43 3.70
CA ASN A 273 -8.71 17.08 2.59
C ASN A 273 -8.87 18.59 2.77
N SER A 274 -8.73 19.13 3.99
CA SER A 274 -8.77 20.57 4.23
C SER A 274 -7.50 21.25 3.67
N PRO A 275 -7.63 22.23 2.77
CA PRO A 275 -6.49 23.02 2.29
C PRO A 275 -5.72 23.71 3.42
N GLU A 276 -6.43 24.16 4.46
CA GLU A 276 -5.87 24.86 5.62
C GLU A 276 -4.98 23.91 6.44
N VAL A 277 -5.50 22.72 6.78
CA VAL A 277 -4.74 21.69 7.50
C VAL A 277 -3.52 21.26 6.69
N ARG A 278 -3.69 21.01 5.39
CA ARG A 278 -2.56 20.63 4.53
C ARG A 278 -1.49 21.70 4.51
N LYS A 279 -1.89 22.98 4.39
CA LYS A 279 -0.97 24.11 4.40
C LYS A 279 -0.21 24.19 5.73
N ALA A 280 -0.91 24.07 6.87
CA ALA A 280 -0.28 24.08 8.18
C ALA A 280 0.77 22.97 8.33
N LEU A 281 0.45 21.75 7.88
CA LEU A 281 1.39 20.64 7.90
C LEU A 281 2.60 20.89 6.99
N VAL A 282 2.40 21.37 5.76
CA VAL A 282 3.47 21.54 4.76
C VAL A 282 4.38 22.71 5.09
N ASP A 283 3.83 23.86 5.48
CA ASP A 283 4.61 25.06 5.80
C ASP A 283 5.52 24.86 7.02
N ALA A 284 5.12 23.99 7.95
CA ALA A 284 5.89 23.64 9.15
C ALA A 284 6.94 22.57 8.87
N ASN A 285 7.86 22.77 7.92
CA ASN A 285 8.89 21.78 7.64
C ASN A 285 10.17 22.02 8.46
N PRO A 286 10.54 21.12 9.40
CA PRO A 286 11.75 21.29 10.21
C PRO A 286 13.02 21.02 9.41
N ASN A 287 14.06 21.81 9.65
CA ASN A 287 15.39 21.63 9.07
C ASN A 287 16.33 20.82 9.99
N SER A 288 15.92 20.57 11.23
CA SER A 288 16.68 19.80 12.21
C SER A 288 15.76 19.07 13.19
N LEU A 289 16.30 18.06 13.89
CA LEU A 289 15.56 17.35 14.94
C LEU A 289 15.25 18.25 16.15
N ASP A 290 16.09 19.24 16.44
CA ASP A 290 15.85 20.17 17.55
C ASP A 290 14.73 21.16 17.22
N GLU A 291 14.68 21.64 15.98
CA GLU A 291 13.57 22.44 15.47
C GLU A 291 12.26 21.65 15.51
N LEU A 292 12.27 20.41 15.01
CA LEU A 292 11.11 19.51 15.05
C LEU A 292 10.57 19.34 16.49
N ARG A 293 11.45 19.19 17.48
CA ARG A 293 11.06 19.04 18.90
C ARG A 293 10.47 20.32 19.51
N ALA A 294 10.83 21.48 18.98
CA ALA A 294 10.38 22.79 19.47
C ALA A 294 9.08 23.25 18.79
N MET A 295 8.73 22.67 17.63
CA MET A 295 7.52 23.01 16.90
C MET A 295 6.27 22.52 17.63
N ASP A 296 5.25 23.38 17.68
CA ASP A 296 3.91 23.07 18.16
C ASP A 296 2.90 23.41 17.07
N ILE A 297 2.41 22.39 16.37
CA ILE A 297 1.51 22.52 15.22
C ILE A 297 0.17 21.89 15.61
N PRO A 298 -0.86 22.68 15.96
CA PRO A 298 -2.13 22.16 16.48
C PRO A 298 -2.77 21.09 15.59
N GLU A 299 -2.79 21.31 14.28
CA GLU A 299 -3.36 20.38 13.30
C GLU A 299 -2.61 19.04 13.26
N TYR A 300 -1.29 19.08 13.41
CA TYR A 300 -0.48 17.86 13.53
C TYR A 300 -0.75 17.15 14.85
N ASN A 301 -0.83 17.87 15.97
CA ASN A 301 -1.07 17.28 17.29
C ASN A 301 -2.43 16.57 17.34
N GLU A 302 -3.47 17.17 16.77
CA GLU A 302 -4.80 16.56 16.64
C GLU A 302 -4.76 15.28 15.80
N LEU A 303 -4.11 15.32 14.64
CA LEU A 303 -3.97 14.16 13.76
C LEU A 303 -3.07 13.07 14.36
N HIS A 304 -2.09 13.45 15.17
CA HIS A 304 -1.27 12.51 15.93
C HIS A 304 -2.10 11.84 17.02
N ALA A 305 -2.87 12.60 17.80
CA ALA A 305 -3.77 12.07 18.81
C ALA A 305 -4.86 11.16 18.21
N ASN A 306 -5.41 11.54 17.05
CA ASN A 306 -6.33 10.70 16.29
C ASN A 306 -5.67 9.38 15.88
N SER A 307 -4.42 9.44 15.41
CA SER A 307 -3.67 8.22 15.04
C SER A 307 -3.44 7.28 16.23
N ASP A 308 -3.34 7.79 17.45
CA ASP A 308 -3.20 6.95 18.64
C ASP A 308 -4.45 6.10 18.88
N ILE A 309 -5.64 6.57 18.48
CA ILE A 309 -6.89 5.79 18.53
C ILE A 309 -6.77 4.61 17.55
N LEU A 310 -6.39 4.87 16.30
CA LEU A 310 -6.19 3.84 15.28
C LEU A 310 -5.19 2.77 15.74
N LEU A 311 -4.02 3.20 16.21
CA LEU A 311 -2.95 2.29 16.62
C LEU A 311 -3.31 1.48 17.87
N LYS A 312 -4.00 2.09 18.85
CA LYS A 312 -4.50 1.36 20.03
C LYS A 312 -5.51 0.31 19.63
N GLU A 313 -6.44 0.64 18.74
CA GLU A 313 -7.47 -0.30 18.30
C GLU A 313 -6.88 -1.46 17.48
N LEU A 314 -5.98 -1.18 16.53
CA LEU A 314 -5.24 -2.21 15.81
C LEU A 314 -4.43 -3.12 16.75
N THR A 315 -3.79 -2.54 17.76
CA THR A 315 -3.02 -3.29 18.76
C THR A 315 -3.93 -4.16 19.61
N ARG A 316 -5.04 -3.62 20.12
CA ARG A 316 -6.05 -4.35 20.89
C ARG A 316 -6.55 -5.55 20.08
N PHE A 317 -7.02 -5.31 18.85
CA PHE A 317 -7.52 -6.38 17.99
C PHE A 317 -6.49 -7.49 17.82
N THR A 318 -5.24 -7.15 17.52
CA THR A 318 -4.16 -8.13 17.33
C THR A 318 -3.91 -8.96 18.59
N LEU A 319 -3.88 -8.32 19.76
CA LEU A 319 -3.61 -9.01 21.03
C LEU A 319 -4.77 -9.91 21.46
N ASP A 320 -6.01 -9.53 21.16
CA ASP A 320 -7.21 -10.32 21.44
C ASP A 320 -7.33 -11.57 20.56
N ARG A 321 -6.44 -11.75 19.57
CA ARG A 321 -6.34 -12.97 18.74
C ARG A 321 -5.37 -14.01 19.29
N ARG A 322 -4.73 -13.76 20.43
CA ARG A 322 -3.92 -14.79 21.12
C ARG A 322 -4.80 -16.00 21.45
N GLY A 323 -4.36 -17.18 21.03
CA GLY A 323 -5.10 -18.43 21.20
C GLY A 323 -6.13 -18.72 20.11
N ASP A 324 -6.41 -17.78 19.20
CA ASP A 324 -7.18 -18.03 17.96
C ASP A 324 -6.24 -18.10 16.74
N TRP A 325 -5.42 -17.07 16.54
CA TRP A 325 -4.34 -17.12 15.56
C TRP A 325 -3.19 -17.98 16.07
N SER A 326 -2.45 -18.61 15.15
CA SER A 326 -1.38 -19.54 15.51
C SER A 326 -0.27 -18.89 16.34
N ASP A 327 0.31 -19.63 17.29
CA ASP A 327 1.47 -19.15 18.07
C ASP A 327 2.65 -18.79 17.15
N ALA A 328 2.89 -19.59 16.10
CA ALA A 328 3.92 -19.32 15.12
C ALA A 328 3.76 -17.94 14.45
N PHE A 329 2.53 -17.51 14.12
CA PHE A 329 2.30 -16.16 13.62
C PHE A 329 2.78 -15.09 14.60
N PHE A 330 2.45 -15.23 15.89
CA PHE A 330 2.88 -14.28 16.92
C PHE A 330 4.40 -14.33 17.17
N GLU A 331 5.02 -15.51 17.11
CA GLU A 331 6.47 -15.67 17.24
C GLU A 331 7.19 -14.80 16.21
N TYR A 332 6.87 -14.96 14.92
CA TYR A 332 7.50 -14.18 13.84
C TYR A 332 7.05 -12.71 13.78
N LEU A 333 5.90 -12.38 14.37
CA LEU A 333 5.49 -10.97 14.53
C LEU A 333 6.37 -10.24 15.55
N LEU A 334 6.91 -10.96 16.54
CA LEU A 334 7.65 -10.41 17.67
C LEU A 334 9.17 -10.59 17.58
N PHE A 335 9.65 -11.72 17.03
CA PHE A 335 11.05 -12.14 17.02
C PHE A 335 11.56 -12.42 15.61
#